data_AF-A0A6L6ESA8-F1
#
_entry.id   AF-A0A6L6ESA8-F1
#
_cell.length_a   1.000
_cell.length_b   1.000
_cell.length_c   1.000
_cell.angle_alpha   90.00
_cell.angle_beta   90.00
_cell.angle_gamma   90.00
#
_symmetry.space_group_name_H-M   'P 1'
#
loop_
_entity.id
_entity.type
_entity.pdbx_description
1 polymer ?
#
loop_
_entity_poly.entity_id
_entity_poly.type
_entity_poly.pdbx_seq_one_letter_code
_entity_poly.pdbx_strand_id
1 'polypeptide(L)'
;VATALDAFGKVDICVNNAGQVRMQPFATFPDEHIATVISTQLLGTLNVGRAAWRAMEANGGGRIINVSSGAGYGGFERSSVYSMAKAGVIGLTIAMAAEGAPLGINVNVIAPYAKTRLGTGFGPIPWSEELAEWLHPRKVAPLVAWLAHESCDVTGKCYAVGAGHVAQVAFAVNEGFTDRELTPESLAAHADELAVAPSFVTGSPDSPLMANLLSGFGAEASPNGSTAE
;
A
#
# COMPACT_ATOMS: atom_id res chain seq x y z
N VAL A 1 -2.42 10.76 -19.85
CA VAL A 1 -1.06 11.34 -19.80
C VAL A 1 -0.80 12.22 -21.01
N ALA A 2 -0.88 11.70 -22.24
CA ALA A 2 -0.74 12.51 -23.47
C ALA A 2 -1.57 13.81 -23.42
N THR A 3 -2.88 13.71 -23.14
CA THR A 3 -3.75 14.89 -22.97
C THR A 3 -3.22 15.95 -21.97
N ALA A 4 -2.58 15.52 -20.88
CA ALA A 4 -2.01 16.46 -19.90
C ALA A 4 -0.71 17.10 -20.43
N LEU A 5 0.12 16.34 -21.14
CA LEU A 5 1.31 16.85 -21.80
C LEU A 5 0.96 17.82 -22.93
N ASP A 6 -0.02 17.49 -23.77
CA ASP A 6 -0.46 18.34 -24.87
C ASP A 6 -1.06 19.65 -24.35
N ALA A 7 -1.80 19.61 -23.24
CA ALA A 7 -2.47 20.78 -22.68
C ALA A 7 -1.56 21.65 -21.80
N PHE A 8 -0.64 21.04 -21.03
CA PHE A 8 0.11 21.72 -19.96
C PHE A 8 1.63 21.55 -20.06
N GLY A 9 2.14 20.76 -21.00
CA GLY A 9 3.56 20.52 -21.22
C GLY A 9 4.23 19.56 -20.22
N LYS A 10 3.58 19.24 -19.10
CA LYS A 10 4.16 18.41 -18.03
C LYS A 10 3.12 17.65 -17.22
N VAL A 11 3.60 16.72 -16.39
CA VAL A 11 2.81 15.99 -15.38
C VAL A 11 3.58 15.99 -14.07
N ASP A 12 3.15 16.81 -13.12
CA ASP A 12 3.77 16.90 -11.78
C ASP A 12 3.16 15.89 -10.79
N ILE A 13 1.85 15.65 -10.90
CA ILE A 13 1.07 14.84 -9.94
C ILE A 13 0.21 13.83 -10.70
N CYS A 14 0.22 12.58 -10.25
CA CYS A 14 -0.67 11.52 -10.72
C CYS A 14 -1.45 10.89 -9.57
N VAL A 15 -2.78 10.93 -9.62
CA VAL A 15 -3.65 10.28 -8.64
C VAL A 15 -4.40 9.12 -9.30
N ASN A 16 -3.99 7.89 -9.00
CA ASN A 16 -4.64 6.68 -9.51
C ASN A 16 -5.87 6.33 -8.65
N ASN A 17 -6.99 7.01 -8.92
CA ASN A 17 -8.25 6.86 -8.18
C ASN A 17 -9.33 6.04 -8.91
N ALA A 18 -9.22 5.85 -10.23
CA ALA A 18 -10.23 5.12 -11.00
C ALA A 18 -10.41 3.69 -10.46
N GLY A 19 -11.66 3.27 -10.24
CA GLY A 19 -11.93 1.97 -9.63
C GLY A 19 -13.39 1.57 -9.69
N GLN A 20 -13.62 0.28 -9.44
CA GLN A 20 -14.93 -0.36 -9.34
C GLN A 20 -14.94 -1.38 -8.19
N VAL A 21 -16.11 -1.66 -7.61
CA VAL A 21 -16.24 -2.66 -6.55
C VAL A 21 -17.09 -3.80 -7.06
N ARG A 22 -16.52 -5.00 -7.10
CA ARG A 22 -17.22 -6.27 -7.26
C ARG A 22 -16.75 -7.24 -6.18
N MET A 23 -17.69 -7.68 -5.36
CA MET A 23 -17.47 -8.60 -4.25
C MET A 23 -18.40 -9.81 -4.45
N GLN A 24 -17.84 -11.01 -4.45
CA GLN A 24 -18.55 -12.28 -4.59
C GLN A 24 -17.84 -13.37 -3.77
N PRO A 25 -18.57 -14.41 -3.32
CA PRO A 25 -17.94 -15.56 -2.69
C PRO A 25 -16.82 -16.12 -3.57
N PHE A 26 -15.72 -16.55 -2.95
CA PHE A 26 -14.52 -16.97 -3.69
C PHE A 26 -14.80 -18.07 -4.72
N ALA A 27 -15.52 -19.12 -4.31
CA ALA A 27 -15.81 -20.27 -5.16
C ALA A 27 -16.72 -19.96 -6.37
N THR A 28 -17.47 -18.86 -6.32
CA THR A 28 -18.45 -18.50 -7.36
C THR A 28 -18.16 -17.13 -7.96
N PHE A 29 -16.91 -16.66 -7.87
CA PHE A 29 -16.52 -15.37 -8.46
C PHE A 29 -16.42 -15.52 -9.99
N PRO A 30 -17.24 -14.81 -10.80
CA PRO A 30 -17.23 -14.99 -12.25
C PRO A 30 -15.93 -14.51 -12.90
N ASP A 31 -15.37 -15.28 -13.83
CA ASP A 31 -14.09 -14.97 -14.51
C ASP A 31 -14.10 -13.59 -15.20
N GLU A 32 -15.22 -13.24 -15.85
CA GLU A 32 -15.39 -11.92 -16.48
C GLU A 32 -15.26 -10.76 -15.48
N HIS A 33 -15.71 -10.96 -14.24
CA HIS A 33 -15.56 -9.99 -13.18
C HIS A 33 -14.13 -9.94 -12.66
N ILE A 34 -13.41 -11.07 -12.61
CA ILE A 34 -12.00 -11.12 -12.23
C ILE A 34 -11.19 -10.27 -13.20
N ALA A 35 -11.32 -10.52 -14.50
CA ALA A 35 -10.64 -9.76 -15.54
C ALA A 35 -10.93 -8.26 -15.42
N THR A 36 -12.20 -7.89 -15.18
CA THR A 36 -12.59 -6.50 -15.01
C THR A 36 -11.97 -5.85 -13.76
N VAL A 37 -11.96 -6.55 -12.60
CA VAL A 37 -11.35 -6.03 -11.37
C VAL A 37 -9.85 -5.81 -11.56
N ILE A 38 -9.16 -6.80 -12.12
CA ILE A 38 -7.71 -6.74 -12.34
C ILE A 38 -7.34 -5.67 -13.36
N SER A 39 -8.06 -5.61 -14.48
CA SER A 39 -7.82 -4.63 -15.53
C SER A 39 -7.98 -3.20 -15.04
N THR A 40 -9.02 -2.90 -14.27
CA THR A 40 -9.26 -1.52 -13.80
C THR A 40 -8.42 -1.16 -12.59
N GLN A 41 -8.42 -1.99 -11.54
CA GLN A 41 -7.85 -1.62 -10.25
C GLN A 41 -6.33 -1.76 -10.21
N LEU A 42 -5.80 -2.85 -10.77
CA LEU A 42 -4.37 -3.16 -10.68
C LEU A 42 -3.63 -2.70 -11.94
N LEU A 43 -4.03 -3.21 -13.11
CA LEU A 43 -3.38 -2.86 -14.37
C LEU A 43 -3.63 -1.40 -14.76
N GLY A 44 -4.80 -0.83 -14.44
CA GLY A 44 -5.07 0.59 -14.62
C GLY A 44 -4.08 1.47 -13.85
N THR A 45 -3.90 1.18 -12.55
CA THR A 45 -2.92 1.86 -11.68
C THR A 45 -1.51 1.74 -12.24
N LEU A 46 -1.08 0.54 -12.63
CA LEU A 46 0.23 0.30 -13.24
C LEU A 46 0.42 1.08 -14.54
N ASN A 47 -0.53 0.99 -15.46
CA ASN A 47 -0.40 1.55 -16.81
C ASN A 47 -0.39 3.08 -16.80
N VAL A 48 -1.27 3.70 -16.02
CA VAL A 48 -1.30 5.17 -15.86
C VAL A 48 -0.06 5.63 -15.10
N GLY A 49 0.28 4.96 -13.99
CA GLY A 49 1.48 5.27 -13.20
C GLY A 49 2.75 5.20 -14.03
N ARG A 50 2.94 4.15 -14.84
CA ARG A 50 4.10 3.99 -15.72
C ARG A 50 4.21 5.10 -16.78
N ALA A 51 3.08 5.53 -17.35
CA ALA A 51 3.08 6.61 -18.33
C ALA A 51 3.38 7.97 -17.66
N ALA A 52 2.84 8.22 -16.46
CA ALA A 52 3.13 9.42 -15.68
C ALA A 52 4.59 9.46 -15.21
N TRP A 53 5.12 8.32 -14.77
CA TRP A 53 6.51 8.15 -14.35
C TRP A 53 7.51 8.63 -15.40
N ARG A 54 7.36 8.16 -16.65
CA ARG A 54 8.23 8.57 -17.76
C ARG A 54 8.22 10.09 -17.98
N ALA A 55 7.06 10.72 -17.79
CA ALA A 55 6.94 12.18 -17.90
C ALA A 55 7.54 12.92 -16.69
N MET A 56 7.43 12.36 -15.48
CA MET A 56 8.00 12.92 -14.26
C MET A 56 9.53 12.83 -14.28
N GLU A 57 10.08 11.68 -14.66
CA GLU A 57 11.52 11.44 -14.79
C GLU A 57 12.17 12.44 -15.75
N ALA A 58 11.54 12.67 -16.91
CA ALA A 58 12.00 13.68 -17.87
C ALA A 58 11.92 15.13 -17.36
N ASN A 59 11.13 15.39 -16.31
CA ASN A 59 10.88 16.72 -15.75
C ASN A 59 11.49 16.92 -14.35
N GLY A 60 12.33 15.99 -13.87
CA GLY A 60 13.07 16.13 -12.61
C GLY A 60 12.30 15.72 -11.35
N GLY A 61 11.21 14.96 -11.48
CA GLY A 61 10.50 14.37 -10.34
C GLY A 61 8.98 14.52 -10.41
N GLY A 62 8.30 14.08 -9.34
CA GLY A 62 6.85 14.16 -9.25
C GLY A 62 6.25 13.49 -8.02
N ARG A 63 4.91 13.43 -7.99
CA ARG A 63 4.14 12.79 -6.90
C ARG A 63 3.12 11.82 -7.47
N ILE A 64 3.12 10.58 -7.00
CA ILE A 64 2.11 9.58 -7.37
C ILE A 64 1.35 9.15 -6.11
N ILE A 65 0.03 9.25 -6.16
CA ILE A 65 -0.86 8.79 -5.10
C ILE A 65 -1.74 7.68 -5.66
N ASN A 66 -1.52 6.47 -5.15
CA ASN A 66 -2.32 5.31 -5.49
C ASN A 66 -3.48 5.14 -4.50
N VAL A 67 -4.59 4.56 -4.94
CA VAL A 67 -5.75 4.30 -4.08
C VAL A 67 -5.94 2.80 -3.87
N SER A 68 -5.66 2.35 -2.66
CA SER A 68 -5.99 1.02 -2.15
C SER A 68 -7.31 1.04 -1.35
N SER A 69 -7.45 0.15 -0.36
CA SER A 69 -8.63 -0.02 0.48
C SER A 69 -8.27 -0.81 1.73
N GLY A 70 -9.07 -0.67 2.80
CA GLY A 70 -9.00 -1.58 3.95
C GLY A 70 -9.05 -3.06 3.59
N ALA A 71 -9.72 -3.40 2.48
CA ALA A 71 -9.79 -4.77 2.00
C ALA A 71 -8.43 -5.32 1.54
N GLY A 72 -7.50 -4.45 1.14
CA GLY A 72 -6.17 -4.84 0.66
C GLY A 72 -5.24 -5.34 1.76
N TYR A 73 -5.45 -4.95 3.02
CA TYR A 73 -4.63 -5.40 4.14
C TYR A 73 -5.41 -6.12 5.24
N GLY A 74 -6.73 -5.93 5.33
CA GLY A 74 -7.58 -6.63 6.31
C GLY A 74 -8.30 -7.85 5.75
N GLY A 75 -8.62 -7.85 4.45
CA GLY A 75 -9.54 -8.84 3.86
C GLY A 75 -10.96 -8.76 4.45
N PHE A 76 -11.97 -9.06 3.64
CA PHE A 76 -13.35 -9.18 4.11
C PHE A 76 -14.04 -10.35 3.40
N GLU A 77 -15.16 -10.81 3.94
CA GLU A 77 -15.96 -11.82 3.26
C GLU A 77 -16.31 -11.35 1.83
N ARG A 78 -16.21 -12.26 0.86
CA ARG A 78 -16.52 -12.01 -0.56
C ARG A 78 -15.62 -10.99 -1.26
N SER A 79 -14.51 -10.57 -0.65
CA SER A 79 -13.62 -9.56 -1.25
C SER A 79 -12.34 -10.13 -1.87
N SER A 80 -12.13 -11.44 -1.91
CA SER A 80 -10.86 -12.10 -2.32
C SER A 80 -10.15 -11.44 -3.52
N VAL A 81 -10.81 -11.32 -4.67
CA VAL A 81 -10.22 -10.75 -5.90
C VAL A 81 -10.00 -9.23 -5.77
N TYR A 82 -10.92 -8.54 -5.12
CA TYR A 82 -10.81 -7.10 -4.86
C TYR A 82 -9.65 -6.80 -3.89
N SER A 83 -9.52 -7.59 -2.82
CA SER A 83 -8.44 -7.57 -1.85
C SER A 83 -7.10 -7.85 -2.51
N MET A 84 -7.02 -8.88 -3.36
CA MET A 84 -5.81 -9.19 -4.14
C MET A 84 -5.38 -7.98 -4.99
N ALA A 85 -6.30 -7.36 -5.74
CA ALA A 85 -5.98 -6.19 -6.54
C ALA A 85 -5.52 -5.01 -5.68
N LYS A 86 -6.18 -4.74 -4.56
CA LYS A 86 -5.87 -3.60 -3.67
C LYS A 86 -4.60 -3.82 -2.84
N ALA A 87 -4.30 -5.06 -2.45
CA ALA A 87 -3.03 -5.46 -1.87
C ALA A 87 -1.89 -5.28 -2.89
N GLY A 88 -2.11 -5.70 -4.14
CA GLY A 88 -1.16 -5.52 -5.23
C GLY A 88 -0.79 -4.05 -5.48
N VAL A 89 -1.75 -3.13 -5.32
CA VAL A 89 -1.49 -1.68 -5.39
C VAL A 89 -0.59 -1.21 -4.24
N ILE A 90 -0.72 -1.75 -3.02
CA ILE A 90 0.16 -1.43 -1.90
C ILE A 90 1.58 -1.91 -2.19
N GLY A 91 1.74 -3.16 -2.63
CA GLY A 91 3.05 -3.72 -3.00
C GLY A 91 3.72 -2.93 -4.14
N LEU A 92 2.95 -2.60 -5.19
CA LEU A 92 3.41 -1.76 -6.29
C LEU A 92 3.91 -0.39 -5.79
N THR A 93 3.16 0.27 -4.89
CA THR A 93 3.57 1.56 -4.31
C THR A 93 4.89 1.48 -3.56
N ILE A 94 5.11 0.45 -2.74
CA ILE A 94 6.34 0.31 -1.95
C ILE A 94 7.55 0.16 -2.87
N ALA A 95 7.44 -0.67 -3.91
CA ALA A 95 8.51 -0.84 -4.90
C ALA A 95 8.78 0.44 -5.70
N MET A 96 7.72 1.07 -6.23
CA MET A 96 7.83 2.34 -6.96
C MET A 96 8.45 3.45 -6.11
N ALA A 97 8.18 3.51 -4.81
CA ALA A 97 8.79 4.50 -3.93
C ALA A 97 10.31 4.33 -3.81
N ALA A 98 10.80 3.09 -3.73
CA ALA A 98 12.22 2.81 -3.70
C ALA A 98 12.91 3.13 -5.03
N GLU A 99 12.29 2.75 -6.16
CA GLU A 99 12.78 3.07 -7.50
C GLU A 99 12.74 4.57 -7.82
N GLY A 100 11.81 5.31 -7.19
CA GLY A 100 11.56 6.72 -7.48
C GLY A 100 12.42 7.69 -6.68
N ALA A 101 12.99 7.23 -5.56
CA ALA A 101 13.86 8.02 -4.70
C ALA A 101 15.01 8.72 -5.47
N PRO A 102 15.82 8.03 -6.30
CA PRO A 102 16.89 8.70 -7.06
C PRO A 102 16.36 9.66 -8.15
N LEU A 103 15.09 9.57 -8.51
CA LEU A 103 14.46 10.36 -9.58
C LEU A 103 13.65 11.55 -9.04
N GLY A 104 13.60 11.77 -7.72
CA GLY A 104 12.74 12.79 -7.12
C GLY A 104 11.24 12.50 -7.22
N ILE A 105 10.86 11.21 -7.38
CA ILE A 105 9.48 10.77 -7.51
C ILE A 105 9.03 10.13 -6.19
N ASN A 106 8.11 10.79 -5.48
CA ASN A 106 7.51 10.22 -4.27
C ASN A 106 6.23 9.48 -4.62
N VAL A 107 6.07 8.27 -4.10
CA VAL A 107 4.90 7.41 -4.36
C VAL A 107 4.29 6.97 -3.04
N ASN A 108 3.02 7.27 -2.83
CA ASN A 108 2.28 6.87 -1.63
C ASN A 108 0.97 6.19 -2.00
N VAL A 109 0.36 5.51 -1.04
CA VAL A 109 -0.95 4.87 -1.20
C VAL A 109 -1.87 5.27 -0.07
N ILE A 110 -3.13 5.51 -0.41
CA ILE A 110 -4.19 5.73 0.59
C ILE A 110 -5.23 4.63 0.54
N ALA A 111 -5.79 4.29 1.69
CA ALA A 111 -6.95 3.42 1.86
C ALA A 111 -8.11 4.29 2.37
N PRO A 112 -8.90 4.89 1.46
CA PRO A 112 -9.93 5.82 1.84
C PRO A 112 -11.18 5.11 2.38
N TYR A 113 -11.78 5.77 3.36
CA TYR A 113 -13.05 5.47 3.96
C TYR A 113 -13.97 6.68 3.69
N ALA A 114 -14.64 6.64 2.55
CA ALA A 114 -15.52 7.70 2.12
C ALA A 114 -16.79 7.12 1.50
N LYS A 115 -17.90 7.83 1.69
CA LYS A 115 -19.14 7.53 0.97
C LYS A 115 -19.08 8.16 -0.41
N THR A 116 -19.15 7.32 -1.44
CA THR A 116 -19.35 7.74 -2.82
C THR A 116 -20.47 6.90 -3.45
N ARG A 117 -20.77 7.11 -4.73
CA ARG A 117 -21.71 6.25 -5.47
C ARG A 117 -21.29 4.76 -5.44
N LEU A 118 -20.00 4.45 -5.23
CA LEU A 118 -19.56 3.07 -5.07
C LEU A 118 -20.21 2.44 -3.82
N GLY A 119 -20.96 1.37 -4.06
CA GLY A 119 -21.82 0.68 -3.09
C GLY A 119 -21.10 -0.19 -2.06
N THR A 120 -20.00 0.27 -1.48
CA THR A 120 -19.47 -0.34 -0.26
C THR A 120 -20.27 0.18 0.92
N GLY A 121 -21.16 -0.64 1.46
CA GLY A 121 -21.71 -0.42 2.79
C GLY A 121 -20.57 -0.29 3.79
N PHE A 122 -20.69 0.64 4.72
CA PHE A 122 -19.69 0.85 5.76
C PHE A 122 -19.95 -0.16 6.89
N GLY A 123 -19.68 -1.44 6.61
CA GLY A 123 -19.96 -2.53 7.54
C GLY A 123 -21.44 -2.57 7.98
N PRO A 124 -21.73 -2.95 9.24
CA PRO A 124 -23.10 -3.09 9.75
C PRO A 124 -23.77 -1.74 10.07
N ILE A 125 -23.11 -0.60 9.80
CA ILE A 125 -23.60 0.71 10.22
C ILE A 125 -24.75 1.15 9.30
N PRO A 126 -25.98 1.36 9.83
CA PRO A 126 -27.09 1.87 9.06
C PRO A 126 -26.78 3.26 8.49
N TRP A 127 -27.42 3.57 7.38
CA TRP A 127 -27.27 4.88 6.76
C TRP A 127 -27.90 5.98 7.62
N SER A 128 -27.18 7.11 7.77
CA SER A 128 -27.69 8.37 8.33
C SER A 128 -27.04 9.57 7.62
N GLU A 129 -27.67 10.74 7.70
CA GLU A 129 -27.11 11.99 7.17
C GLU A 129 -25.80 12.36 7.88
N GLU A 130 -25.74 12.15 9.18
CA GLU A 130 -24.53 12.35 9.98
C GLU A 130 -23.37 11.46 9.48
N LEU A 131 -23.62 10.16 9.24
CA LEU A 131 -22.61 9.26 8.69
C LEU A 131 -22.13 9.73 7.31
N ALA A 132 -23.03 10.26 6.48
CA ALA A 132 -22.70 10.82 5.18
C ALA A 132 -21.77 12.03 5.28
N GLU A 133 -21.98 12.90 6.27
CA GLU A 133 -21.15 14.07 6.54
C GLU A 133 -19.74 13.66 6.99
N TRP A 134 -19.65 12.75 7.97
CA TRP A 134 -18.36 12.26 8.47
C TRP A 134 -17.58 11.51 7.39
N LEU A 135 -18.24 10.75 6.53
CA LEU A 135 -17.60 10.00 5.44
C LEU A 135 -17.57 10.78 4.12
N HIS A 136 -17.80 12.10 4.13
CA HIS A 136 -17.77 12.88 2.91
C HIS A 136 -16.36 12.82 2.27
N PRO A 137 -16.21 12.64 0.93
CA PRO A 137 -14.90 12.55 0.27
C PRO A 137 -13.97 13.75 0.51
N ARG A 138 -14.52 14.91 0.84
CA ARG A 138 -13.76 16.10 1.29
C ARG A 138 -12.93 15.85 2.55
N LYS A 139 -13.23 14.81 3.34
CA LYS A 139 -12.42 14.41 4.51
C LYS A 139 -11.20 13.57 4.10
N VAL A 140 -11.10 13.13 2.84
CA VAL A 140 -9.95 12.41 2.28
C VAL A 140 -9.03 13.34 1.48
N ALA A 141 -9.61 14.29 0.75
CA ALA A 141 -8.88 15.18 -0.16
C ALA A 141 -7.68 15.92 0.48
N PRO A 142 -7.72 16.40 1.74
CA PRO A 142 -6.57 17.07 2.35
C PRO A 142 -5.32 16.19 2.45
N LEU A 143 -5.47 14.90 2.75
CA LEU A 143 -4.34 13.97 2.80
C LEU A 143 -3.72 13.78 1.40
N VAL A 144 -4.56 13.65 0.37
CA VAL A 144 -4.09 13.54 -1.03
C VAL A 144 -3.31 14.80 -1.43
N ALA A 145 -3.84 15.99 -1.11
CA ALA A 145 -3.18 17.25 -1.42
C ALA A 145 -1.85 17.41 -0.67
N TRP A 146 -1.80 17.03 0.60
CA TRP A 146 -0.56 17.06 1.40
C TRP A 146 0.50 16.11 0.84
N LEU A 147 0.15 14.86 0.55
CA LEU A 147 1.07 13.88 -0.08
C LEU A 147 1.54 14.30 -1.48
N ALA A 148 0.74 15.12 -2.17
CA ALA A 148 1.06 15.64 -3.50
C ALA A 148 1.83 16.97 -3.46
N HIS A 149 2.04 17.56 -2.29
CA HIS A 149 2.72 18.85 -2.16
C HIS A 149 4.23 18.69 -2.37
N GLU A 150 4.87 19.70 -2.96
CA GLU A 150 6.32 19.67 -3.24
C GLU A 150 7.16 19.58 -1.97
N SER A 151 6.71 20.19 -0.87
CA SER A 151 7.38 20.13 0.44
C SER A 151 7.14 18.85 1.23
N CYS A 152 6.39 17.88 0.68
CA CYS A 152 6.12 16.61 1.34
C CYS A 152 7.15 15.56 0.91
N ASP A 153 8.05 15.22 1.82
CA ASP A 153 9.11 14.23 1.59
C ASP A 153 8.65 12.79 1.88
N VAL A 154 7.38 12.59 2.21
CA VAL A 154 6.84 11.26 2.49
C VAL A 154 6.80 10.45 1.20
N THR A 155 7.36 9.24 1.24
CA THR A 155 7.31 8.26 0.15
C THR A 155 7.22 6.85 0.72
N GLY A 156 6.61 5.93 -0.04
CA GLY A 156 6.48 4.52 0.30
C GLY A 156 5.51 4.22 1.45
N LYS A 157 4.64 5.18 1.84
CA LYS A 157 3.72 5.00 2.96
C LYS A 157 2.31 4.66 2.51
N CYS A 158 1.64 3.86 3.34
CA CYS A 158 0.22 3.56 3.22
C CYS A 158 -0.55 4.27 4.35
N TYR A 159 -1.63 4.99 4.02
CA TYR A 159 -2.47 5.67 5.02
C TYR A 159 -3.94 5.26 4.90
N ALA A 160 -4.54 4.82 5.99
CA ALA A 160 -5.99 4.78 6.15
C ALA A 160 -6.51 6.20 6.42
N VAL A 161 -7.61 6.59 5.77
CA VAL A 161 -8.16 7.96 5.92
C VAL A 161 -9.68 8.02 5.77
N GLY A 162 -10.36 8.69 6.68
CA GLY A 162 -11.80 8.96 6.62
C GLY A 162 -12.33 9.41 7.98
N ALA A 163 -13.53 9.99 8.02
CA ALA A 163 -14.14 10.48 9.26
C ALA A 163 -13.27 11.47 10.07
N GLY A 164 -12.37 12.20 9.40
CA GLY A 164 -11.42 13.10 10.06
C GLY A 164 -10.23 12.40 10.74
N HIS A 165 -10.11 11.08 10.59
CA HIS A 165 -9.01 10.28 11.10
C HIS A 165 -8.04 9.90 9.98
N VAL A 166 -6.74 9.91 10.30
CA VAL A 166 -5.65 9.45 9.43
C VAL A 166 -4.73 8.56 10.26
N ALA A 167 -4.43 7.37 9.76
CA ALA A 167 -3.48 6.45 10.38
C ALA A 167 -2.57 5.82 9.33
N GLN A 168 -1.29 5.64 9.66
CA GLN A 168 -0.39 4.88 8.81
C GLN A 168 -0.69 3.39 8.97
N VAL A 169 -0.74 2.68 7.85
CA VAL A 169 -0.83 1.22 7.78
C VAL A 169 0.57 0.69 7.43
N ALA A 170 1.02 -0.31 8.16
CA ALA A 170 2.32 -0.93 7.96
C ALA A 170 2.21 -2.44 8.11
N PHE A 171 3.02 -3.18 7.35
CA PHE A 171 3.28 -4.58 7.63
C PHE A 171 4.36 -4.66 8.71
N ALA A 172 4.10 -5.51 9.69
CA ALA A 172 5.00 -5.73 10.82
C ALA A 172 5.32 -7.21 10.95
N VAL A 173 6.48 -7.49 11.55
CA VAL A 173 6.95 -8.81 11.96
C VAL A 173 7.22 -8.81 13.46
N ASN A 174 7.04 -9.96 14.11
CA ASN A 174 7.47 -10.15 15.49
C ASN A 174 8.97 -10.50 15.52
N GLU A 175 9.52 -10.70 16.71
CA GLU A 175 10.92 -11.12 16.87
C GLU A 175 11.19 -12.48 16.22
N GLY A 176 10.19 -13.36 16.23
CA GLY A 176 10.34 -14.73 15.76
C GLY A 176 11.33 -15.51 16.64
N PHE A 177 11.86 -16.57 16.07
CA PHE A 177 12.80 -17.47 16.74
C PHE A 177 13.80 -17.99 15.72
N THR A 178 15.00 -18.38 16.17
CA THR A 178 16.07 -18.89 15.32
C THR A 178 16.50 -20.28 15.78
N ASP A 179 16.45 -21.25 14.86
CA ASP A 179 17.02 -22.57 15.03
C ASP A 179 17.70 -22.99 13.72
N ARG A 180 18.96 -23.41 13.86
CA ARG A 180 19.80 -23.82 12.73
C ARG A 180 19.41 -25.21 12.22
N GLU A 181 18.83 -26.04 13.07
CA GLU A 181 18.31 -27.37 12.76
C GLU A 181 16.77 -27.33 12.77
N LEU A 182 16.20 -26.35 12.04
CA LEU A 182 14.77 -26.09 12.02
C LEU A 182 13.98 -27.34 11.62
N THR A 183 13.22 -27.89 12.57
CA THR A 183 12.34 -29.05 12.39
C THR A 183 10.88 -28.67 12.64
N PRO A 184 9.90 -29.44 12.10
CA PRO A 184 8.50 -29.26 12.46
C PRO A 184 8.25 -29.33 13.98
N GLU A 185 8.95 -30.22 14.68
CA GLU A 185 8.88 -30.36 16.13
C GLU A 185 9.41 -29.13 16.86
N SER A 186 10.53 -28.57 16.40
CA SER A 186 11.08 -27.31 16.93
C SER A 186 10.13 -26.14 16.72
N LEU A 187 9.48 -26.03 15.55
CA LEU A 187 8.43 -25.03 15.30
C LEU A 187 7.23 -25.20 16.24
N ALA A 188 6.78 -26.44 16.44
CA ALA A 188 5.67 -26.74 17.36
C ALA A 188 6.02 -26.40 18.82
N ALA A 189 7.28 -26.64 19.24
CA ALA A 189 7.76 -26.30 20.57
C ALA A 189 7.82 -24.78 20.83
N HIS A 190 7.99 -23.96 19.78
CA HIS A 190 8.05 -22.50 19.85
C HIS A 190 6.80 -21.83 19.27
N ALA A 191 5.67 -22.54 19.19
CA ALA A 191 4.44 -22.02 18.58
C ALA A 191 3.92 -20.74 19.27
N ASP A 192 4.07 -20.64 20.59
CA ASP A 192 3.66 -19.46 21.36
C ASP A 192 4.52 -18.22 21.03
N GLU A 193 5.83 -18.40 20.81
CA GLU A 193 6.74 -17.33 20.39
C GLU A 193 6.39 -16.83 18.98
N LEU A 194 6.05 -17.76 18.07
CA LEU A 194 5.61 -17.43 16.71
C LEU A 194 4.25 -16.72 16.68
N ALA A 195 3.39 -16.97 17.67
CA ALA A 195 2.05 -16.39 17.78
C ALA A 195 2.03 -14.98 18.39
N VAL A 196 3.16 -14.47 18.91
CA VAL A 196 3.26 -13.11 19.45
C VAL A 196 2.91 -12.09 18.38
N ALA A 197 2.09 -11.10 18.74
CA ALA A 197 1.67 -10.05 17.82
C ALA A 197 2.89 -9.30 17.25
N PRO A 198 2.94 -9.07 15.91
CA PRO A 198 4.01 -8.30 15.29
C PRO A 198 4.15 -6.89 15.87
N SER A 199 5.39 -6.46 16.09
CA SER A 199 5.72 -5.16 16.72
C SER A 199 6.71 -4.31 15.92
N PHE A 200 7.42 -4.87 14.93
CA PHE A 200 8.45 -4.16 14.16
C PHE A 200 8.04 -3.99 12.70
N VAL A 201 8.12 -2.78 12.15
CA VAL A 201 7.78 -2.51 10.75
C VAL A 201 8.84 -3.08 9.80
N THR A 202 8.40 -3.81 8.77
CA THR A 202 9.28 -4.46 7.78
C THR A 202 10.00 -3.44 6.89
N GLY A 203 11.26 -3.71 6.53
CA GLY A 203 12.01 -2.94 5.52
C GLY A 203 13.17 -2.09 6.04
N SER A 204 13.46 -2.11 7.35
CA SER A 204 14.72 -1.60 7.88
C SER A 204 15.80 -2.69 7.84
N PRO A 205 17.01 -2.42 7.31
CA PRO A 205 18.17 -3.30 7.46
C PRO A 205 18.43 -3.68 8.92
N ASP A 206 18.07 -2.79 9.86
CA ASP A 206 18.20 -2.97 11.31
C ASP A 206 16.98 -3.66 11.94
N SER A 207 16.08 -4.23 11.14
CA SER A 207 14.93 -4.95 11.70
C SER A 207 15.39 -6.22 12.43
N PRO A 208 14.79 -6.56 13.59
CA PRO A 208 15.08 -7.80 14.31
C PRO A 208 14.93 -9.04 13.42
N LEU A 209 14.01 -9.02 12.44
CA LEU A 209 13.90 -10.07 11.44
C LEU A 209 15.20 -10.28 10.66
N MET A 210 15.80 -9.22 10.13
CA MET A 210 17.01 -9.36 9.32
C MET A 210 18.20 -9.76 10.19
N ALA A 211 18.31 -9.21 11.40
CA ALA A 211 19.31 -9.62 12.38
C ALA A 211 19.18 -11.12 12.75
N ASN A 212 17.96 -11.60 13.01
CA ASN A 212 17.69 -12.99 13.36
C ASN A 212 17.96 -13.94 12.18
N LEU A 213 17.52 -13.59 10.97
CA LEU A 213 17.85 -14.35 9.76
C LEU A 213 19.37 -14.47 9.55
N LEU A 214 20.12 -13.39 9.78
CA LEU A 214 21.59 -13.37 9.63
C LEU A 214 22.33 -14.10 10.76
N SER A 215 21.77 -14.12 11.98
CA SER A 215 22.35 -14.82 13.12
C SER A 215 22.54 -16.33 12.87
N GLY A 216 21.66 -16.95 12.07
CA GLY A 216 21.77 -18.35 11.63
C GLY A 216 22.98 -18.62 10.73
N PHE A 217 23.52 -17.59 10.06
CA PHE A 217 24.71 -17.66 9.21
C PHE A 217 26.02 -17.34 9.95
N GLY A 218 25.97 -16.96 11.24
CA GLY A 218 27.14 -16.54 12.00
C GLY A 218 27.69 -15.16 11.62
N ALA A 219 26.90 -14.34 10.92
CA ALA A 219 27.26 -12.96 10.62
C ALA A 219 26.76 -12.06 11.76
N GLU A 220 27.67 -11.47 12.54
CA GLU A 220 27.32 -10.34 13.40
C GLU A 220 26.91 -9.17 12.49
N ALA A 221 25.65 -8.72 12.60
CA ALA A 221 25.21 -7.50 11.94
C ALA A 221 25.98 -6.32 12.58
N SER A 222 27.00 -5.81 11.89
CA SER A 222 27.72 -4.60 12.32
C SER A 222 26.83 -3.38 12.02
N PRO A 223 26.44 -2.57 13.03
CA PRO A 223 25.46 -1.52 12.85
C PRO A 223 26.06 -0.20 12.32
N ASN A 224 27.16 -0.22 11.56
CA ASN A 224 27.69 0.97 10.91
C ASN A 224 28.39 0.65 9.60
N GLY A 225 27.78 1.10 8.50
CA GLY A 225 28.45 1.21 7.21
C GLY A 225 29.55 2.27 7.27
N SER A 226 30.79 1.84 7.45
CA SER A 226 31.95 2.57 6.95
C SER A 226 33.00 1.57 6.44
N THR A 227 33.00 1.33 5.13
CA THR A 227 34.22 0.92 4.45
C THR A 227 34.84 2.18 3.85
N ALA A 228 35.85 2.71 4.53
CA ALA A 228 36.87 3.53 3.93
C ALA A 228 38.20 2.77 4.06
N GLU A 229 38.82 2.55 2.90
CA GLU A 229 40.11 1.89 2.60
C GLU A 229 40.23 0.37 2.79
#